data_AF-A0A7X7A1H4-F1
#
_entry.id   AF-A0A7X7A1H4-F1
#
_cell.length_a   1.000
_cell.length_b   1.000
_cell.length_c   1.000
_cell.angle_alpha   90.00
_cell.angle_beta   90.00
_cell.angle_gamma   90.00
#
_symmetry.space_group_name_H-M   'P 1'
#
loop_
_entity.id
_entity.type
_entity.pdbx_description
1 polymer ?
#
loop_
_entity_poly.entity_id
_entity_poly.type
_entity_poly.pdbx_seq_one_letter_code
_entity_poly.pdbx_strand_id
1 'polypeptide(L)'
;MVQNIRQKLTETIVHQAEKAAYFCAAGNISSNQKVHELRRGFKRLRALLGFFREMPGYNAVQQQKEIRNFGKLLASLRESAVNLTLFETEFSQNKLLPEKKIKNAYEQLIQKNKLLIEHGFLENNLKNTIHSFSGDFKKDFIHKSTGFPGKHHVLSEISRSYLKSFTTYEKLPAMPHSEEWHELRKKLKRLGYQLDFFRFIHPRYFTLKTDQLNKITDQLGDDHDLYVFSRELIADSYGFNENELQILANQTEHLREINQLMLRQRLKQFLASPPGEFEQKLKLLS
;
A
#
# COMPACT_ATOMS: atom_id res chain seq x y z
N MET A 1 -19.91 12.57 20.48
CA MET A 1 -19.47 11.92 19.22
C MET A 1 -18.23 12.58 18.61
N VAL A 2 -18.20 13.90 18.39
CA VAL A 2 -17.04 14.62 17.80
C VAL A 2 -15.76 14.58 18.65
N GLN A 3 -15.84 14.71 19.98
CA GLN A 3 -14.68 14.56 20.89
C GLN A 3 -14.03 13.17 20.78
N ASN A 4 -14.82 12.11 20.58
CA ASN A 4 -14.32 10.75 20.42
C ASN A 4 -13.59 10.57 19.07
N ILE A 5 -14.08 11.15 17.98
CA ILE A 5 -13.40 11.13 16.67
C ILE A 5 -12.04 11.85 16.74
N ARG A 6 -12.01 13.03 17.37
CA ARG A 6 -10.78 13.81 17.57
C ARG A 6 -9.74 12.98 18.32
N GLN A 7 -10.09 12.50 19.51
CA GLN A 7 -9.18 11.75 20.35
C GLN A 7 -8.70 10.49 19.62
N LYS A 8 -9.61 9.74 19.01
CA LYS A 8 -9.27 8.51 18.29
C LYS A 8 -8.38 8.74 17.09
N LEU A 9 -8.58 9.82 16.34
CA LEU A 9 -7.74 10.16 15.20
C LEU A 9 -6.32 10.48 15.63
N THR A 10 -6.17 11.29 16.69
CA THR A 10 -4.86 11.61 17.27
C THR A 10 -4.17 10.36 17.79
N GLU A 11 -4.86 9.55 18.60
CA GLU A 11 -4.34 8.27 19.09
C GLU A 11 -3.89 7.37 17.95
N THR A 12 -4.69 7.27 16.87
CA THR A 12 -4.35 6.42 15.72
C THR A 12 -3.10 6.93 14.99
N ILE A 13 -2.98 8.24 14.78
CA ILE A 13 -1.82 8.86 14.12
C ILE A 13 -0.55 8.69 14.97
N VAL A 14 -0.64 8.99 16.27
CA VAL A 14 0.47 8.84 17.21
C VAL A 14 0.90 7.38 17.29
N HIS A 15 -0.06 6.45 17.39
CA HIS A 15 0.23 5.02 17.42
C HIS A 15 0.91 4.54 16.13
N GLN A 16 0.56 5.06 14.95
CA GLN A 16 1.28 4.73 13.71
C GLN A 16 2.74 5.20 13.75
N ALA A 17 3.02 6.38 14.32
CA ALA A 17 4.38 6.89 14.47
C ALA A 17 5.19 6.06 15.48
N GLU A 18 4.58 5.69 16.61
CA GLU A 18 5.19 4.80 17.61
C GLU A 18 5.50 3.43 17.03
N LYS A 19 4.58 2.86 16.25
CA LYS A 19 4.78 1.58 15.57
C LYS A 19 5.95 1.64 14.59
N ALA A 20 6.10 2.76 13.87
CA ALA A 20 7.25 2.96 12.98
C ALA A 20 8.57 3.01 13.77
N ALA A 21 8.62 3.76 14.87
CA ALA A 21 9.78 3.80 15.75
C ALA A 21 10.11 2.41 16.34
N TYR A 22 9.10 1.65 16.74
CA TYR A 22 9.23 0.27 17.24
C TYR A 22 9.84 -0.66 16.20
N PHE A 23 9.35 -0.69 14.96
CA PHE A 23 9.92 -1.58 13.93
C PHE A 23 11.35 -1.22 13.56
N CYS A 24 11.74 0.05 13.70
CA CYS A 24 13.14 0.41 13.64
C CYS A 24 13.92 -0.17 14.82
N ALA A 25 13.42 -0.12 16.06
CA ALA A 25 14.18 -0.61 17.22
C ALA A 25 14.19 -2.13 17.41
N ALA A 26 13.15 -2.84 16.98
CA ALA A 26 12.93 -4.25 17.31
C ALA A 26 14.06 -5.17 16.79
N GLY A 27 14.73 -5.93 17.67
CA GLY A 27 15.79 -6.87 17.29
C GLY A 27 15.28 -8.21 16.76
N ASN A 28 14.10 -8.64 17.22
CA ASN A 28 13.52 -9.97 16.97
C ASN A 28 12.66 -10.07 15.68
N ILE A 29 12.64 -9.01 14.86
CA ILE A 29 11.83 -8.96 13.63
C ILE A 29 12.77 -8.89 12.43
N SER A 30 12.51 -9.71 11.41
CA SER A 30 13.28 -9.71 10.17
C SER A 30 13.22 -8.35 9.46
N SER A 31 14.29 -7.98 8.75
CA SER A 31 14.36 -6.70 8.03
C SER A 31 13.25 -6.58 6.97
N ASN A 32 12.93 -7.66 6.26
CA ASN A 32 11.83 -7.67 5.29
C ASN A 32 10.47 -7.36 5.95
N GLN A 33 10.20 -7.95 7.13
CA GLN A 33 8.97 -7.67 7.86
C GLN A 33 8.93 -6.22 8.38
N LYS A 34 10.06 -5.68 8.86
CA LYS A 34 10.17 -4.26 9.25
C LYS A 34 9.86 -3.34 8.08
N VAL A 35 10.48 -3.56 6.93
CA VAL A 35 10.26 -2.78 5.70
C VAL A 35 8.79 -2.84 5.26
N HIS A 36 8.18 -4.03 5.30
CA HIS A 36 6.75 -4.21 5.00
C HIS A 36 5.87 -3.35 5.92
N GLU A 37 6.06 -3.47 7.22
CA GLU A 37 5.22 -2.80 8.22
C GLU A 37 5.45 -1.28 8.23
N LEU A 38 6.68 -0.81 8.06
CA LEU A 38 6.99 0.62 7.89
C LEU A 38 6.26 1.21 6.67
N ARG A 39 6.34 0.55 5.49
CA ARG A 39 5.64 1.01 4.28
C ARG A 39 4.14 1.03 4.47
N ARG A 40 3.57 0.00 5.10
CA ARG A 40 2.14 -0.08 5.41
C ARG A 40 1.72 1.06 6.33
N GLY A 41 2.47 1.28 7.41
CA GLY A 41 2.27 2.38 8.36
C GLY A 41 2.34 3.75 7.68
N PHE A 42 3.35 3.99 6.83
CA PHE A 42 3.49 5.24 6.07
C PHE A 42 2.35 5.50 5.09
N LYS A 43 1.85 4.47 4.40
CA LYS A 43 0.66 4.61 3.55
C LYS A 43 -0.56 5.00 4.38
N ARG A 44 -0.76 4.38 5.55
CA ARG A 44 -1.86 4.67 6.48
C ARG A 44 -1.76 6.07 7.07
N LEU A 45 -0.60 6.42 7.62
CA LEU A 45 -0.33 7.73 8.21
C LEU A 45 -0.60 8.86 7.20
N ARG A 46 -0.13 8.72 5.96
CA ARG A 46 -0.42 9.68 4.89
C ARG A 46 -1.91 9.79 4.60
N ALA A 47 -2.67 8.70 4.61
CA ALA A 47 -4.11 8.75 4.38
C ALA A 47 -4.85 9.51 5.49
N LEU A 48 -4.47 9.29 6.76
CA LEU A 48 -5.06 9.95 7.93
C LEU A 48 -4.70 11.44 8.02
N LEU A 49 -3.44 11.80 7.69
CA LEU A 49 -3.03 13.20 7.57
C LEU A 49 -3.82 13.97 6.51
N GLY A 50 -4.49 13.27 5.59
CA GLY A 50 -5.41 13.90 4.64
C GLY A 50 -6.52 14.68 5.32
N PHE A 51 -6.99 14.22 6.49
CA PHE A 51 -8.03 14.89 7.25
C PHE A 51 -7.57 16.25 7.82
N PHE A 52 -6.26 16.46 7.97
CA PHE A 52 -5.70 17.71 8.47
C PHE A 52 -5.28 18.66 7.33
N ARG A 53 -5.55 18.34 6.06
CA ARG A 53 -5.08 19.14 4.91
C ARG A 53 -5.50 20.60 4.97
N GLU A 54 -6.72 20.86 5.45
CA GLU A 54 -7.33 22.20 5.49
C GLU A 54 -7.26 22.83 6.89
N MET A 55 -6.52 22.22 7.82
CA MET A 55 -6.42 22.72 9.20
C MET A 55 -5.34 23.81 9.31
N PRO A 56 -5.67 24.97 9.91
CA PRO A 56 -4.71 26.04 10.10
C PRO A 56 -3.63 25.62 11.11
N GLY A 57 -2.40 26.11 10.93
CA GLY A 57 -1.29 25.90 11.86
C GLY A 57 -0.58 24.55 11.76
N TYR A 58 -1.07 23.59 10.96
CA TYR A 58 -0.44 22.30 10.77
C TYR A 58 -0.19 21.98 9.29
N ASN A 59 1.08 21.85 8.90
CA ASN A 59 1.46 21.58 7.51
C ASN A 59 1.36 20.09 7.15
N ALA A 60 0.13 19.57 7.10
CA ALA A 60 -0.15 18.16 6.77
C ALA A 60 0.37 17.76 5.38
N VAL A 61 0.39 18.69 4.42
CA VAL A 61 0.83 18.42 3.05
C VAL A 61 2.33 18.14 3.00
N GLN A 62 3.13 18.96 3.69
CA GLN A 62 4.58 18.74 3.78
C GLN A 62 4.89 17.43 4.49
N GLN A 63 4.20 17.14 5.61
CA GLN A 63 4.36 15.88 6.32
C GLN A 63 4.00 14.66 5.45
N GLN A 64 2.91 14.75 4.67
CA GLN A 64 2.58 13.70 3.69
C GLN A 64 3.66 13.49 2.62
N LYS A 65 4.38 14.55 2.24
CA LYS A 65 5.48 14.50 1.26
C LYS A 65 6.72 13.84 1.85
N GLU A 66 7.10 14.20 3.07
CA GLU A 66 8.23 13.59 3.78
C GLU A 66 8.01 12.10 4.00
N ILE A 67 6.85 11.71 4.52
CA ILE A 67 6.48 10.29 4.69
C ILE A 67 6.43 9.56 3.34
N ARG A 68 6.02 10.23 2.26
CA ARG A 68 6.06 9.65 0.90
C ARG A 68 7.50 9.35 0.49
N ASN A 69 8.44 10.24 0.78
CA ASN A 69 9.83 10.08 0.41
C ASN A 69 10.48 8.90 1.15
N PHE A 70 10.25 8.76 2.46
CA PHE A 70 10.65 7.55 3.19
C PHE A 70 10.02 6.28 2.60
N GLY A 71 8.73 6.35 2.26
CA GLY A 71 8.06 5.27 1.56
C GLY A 71 8.75 4.88 0.24
N LYS A 72 9.23 5.84 -0.55
CA LYS A 72 9.96 5.58 -1.81
C LYS A 72 11.31 4.90 -1.55
N LEU A 73 12.06 5.33 -0.54
CA LEU A 73 13.34 4.71 -0.18
C LEU A 73 13.17 3.23 0.20
N LEU A 74 12.01 2.85 0.75
CA LEU A 74 11.68 1.47 1.09
C LEU A 74 11.14 0.64 -0.09
N ALA A 75 10.92 1.22 -1.28
CA ALA A 75 10.19 0.57 -2.36
C ALA A 75 10.91 -0.66 -2.93
N SER A 76 12.14 -0.50 -3.40
CA SER A 76 12.93 -1.58 -3.97
C SER A 76 13.18 -2.71 -2.98
N LEU A 77 13.44 -2.37 -1.71
CA LEU A 77 13.58 -3.33 -0.60
C LEU A 77 12.34 -4.21 -0.46
N ARG A 78 11.15 -3.61 -0.49
CA ARG A 78 9.88 -4.34 -0.38
C ARG A 78 9.60 -5.18 -1.60
N GLU A 79 9.83 -4.62 -2.80
CA GLU A 79 9.60 -5.29 -4.08
C GLU A 79 10.48 -6.54 -4.20
N SER A 80 11.77 -6.45 -3.87
CA SER A 80 12.65 -7.62 -3.84
C SER A 80 12.15 -8.71 -2.86
N ALA A 81 11.63 -8.32 -1.70
CA ALA A 81 11.03 -9.27 -0.76
C ALA A 81 9.69 -9.87 -1.27
N VAL A 82 8.90 -9.11 -2.04
CA VAL A 82 7.71 -9.65 -2.72
C VAL A 82 8.14 -10.71 -3.72
N ASN A 83 9.13 -10.40 -4.55
CA ASN A 83 9.58 -11.28 -5.64
C ASN A 83 10.04 -12.63 -5.13
N LEU A 84 10.68 -12.69 -3.96
CA LEU A 84 11.01 -13.94 -3.29
C LEU A 84 9.77 -14.78 -2.97
N THR A 85 8.79 -14.18 -2.29
CA THR A 85 7.54 -14.86 -1.94
C THR A 85 6.78 -15.30 -3.19
N LEU A 86 6.74 -14.44 -4.21
CA LEU A 86 6.06 -14.73 -5.46
C LEU A 86 6.73 -15.87 -6.22
N PHE A 87 8.06 -15.87 -6.33
CA PHE A 87 8.80 -16.96 -6.97
C PHE A 87 8.59 -18.30 -6.26
N GLU A 88 8.66 -18.29 -4.93
CA GLU A 88 8.44 -19.47 -4.11
C GLU A 88 7.02 -20.03 -4.25
N THR A 89 6.01 -19.16 -4.25
CA THR A 89 4.60 -19.58 -4.27
C THR A 89 4.12 -19.99 -5.66
N GLU A 90 4.48 -19.23 -6.69
CA GLU A 90 3.91 -19.41 -8.03
C GLU A 90 4.84 -20.20 -8.96
N PHE A 91 6.16 -20.08 -8.83
CA PHE A 91 7.10 -20.55 -9.85
C PHE A 91 7.96 -21.75 -9.41
N SER A 92 8.10 -22.00 -8.11
CA SER A 92 8.97 -23.06 -7.58
C SER A 92 8.58 -24.48 -8.01
N GLN A 93 7.31 -24.69 -8.37
CA GLN A 93 6.75 -25.99 -8.77
C GLN A 93 6.49 -26.10 -10.28
N ASN A 94 7.09 -25.22 -11.10
CA ASN A 94 6.88 -25.26 -12.54
C ASN A 94 7.53 -26.52 -13.15
N LYS A 95 6.70 -27.47 -13.59
CA LYS A 95 7.12 -28.78 -14.12
C LYS A 95 7.78 -28.72 -15.50
N LEU A 96 7.68 -27.60 -16.20
CA LEU A 96 8.25 -27.41 -17.53
C LEU A 96 9.70 -26.90 -17.48
N LEU A 97 10.20 -26.56 -16.29
CA LEU A 97 11.53 -26.02 -16.08
C LEU A 97 12.41 -27.00 -15.30
N PRO A 98 13.74 -27.05 -15.56
CA PRO A 98 14.65 -27.87 -14.77
C PRO A 98 14.69 -27.40 -13.31
N GLU A 99 14.46 -28.31 -12.36
CA GLU A 99 14.47 -28.02 -10.91
C GLU A 99 15.74 -27.31 -10.45
N LYS A 100 16.90 -27.73 -10.98
CA LYS A 100 18.20 -27.09 -10.70
C LYS A 100 18.22 -25.61 -11.08
N LYS A 101 17.61 -25.22 -12.20
CA LYS A 101 17.54 -23.82 -12.64
C LYS A 101 16.60 -23.01 -11.74
N ILE A 102 15.45 -23.57 -11.37
CA ILE A 102 14.53 -22.94 -10.41
C ILE A 102 15.24 -22.65 -9.09
N LYS A 103 15.95 -23.65 -8.54
CA LYS A 103 16.71 -23.50 -7.31
C LYS A 103 17.79 -22.41 -7.42
N ASN A 104 18.58 -22.43 -8.49
CA ASN A 104 19.63 -21.43 -8.72
C ASN A 104 19.07 -20.02 -8.87
N ALA A 105 17.91 -19.86 -9.53
CA ALA A 105 17.24 -18.56 -9.67
C ALA A 105 16.76 -18.04 -8.31
N TYR A 106 16.16 -18.91 -7.50
CA TYR A 106 15.73 -18.55 -6.14
C TYR A 106 16.91 -18.13 -5.25
N GLU A 107 18.03 -18.86 -5.29
CA GLU A 107 19.25 -18.50 -4.55
C GLU A 107 19.79 -17.13 -4.96
N GLN A 108 19.77 -16.79 -6.25
CA GLN A 108 20.14 -15.46 -6.75
C GLN A 108 19.20 -14.36 -6.23
N LEU A 109 17.88 -14.62 -6.23
CA LEU A 109 16.90 -13.67 -5.67
C LEU A 109 17.13 -13.45 -4.16
N ILE A 110 17.47 -14.50 -3.41
CA ILE A 110 17.78 -14.40 -1.97
C ILE A 110 19.00 -13.51 -1.78
N GLN A 111 20.07 -13.77 -2.54
CA GLN A 111 21.30 -13.00 -2.43
C GLN A 111 21.08 -11.52 -2.81
N LYS A 112 20.31 -11.26 -3.87
CA LYS A 112 19.92 -9.90 -4.28
C LYS A 112 19.13 -9.19 -3.18
N ASN A 113 18.15 -9.86 -2.56
CA ASN A 113 17.37 -9.29 -1.46
C ASN A 113 18.25 -8.97 -0.24
N LYS A 114 19.15 -9.90 0.11
CA LYS A 114 20.08 -9.73 1.23
C LYS A 114 20.93 -8.49 1.04
N LEU A 115 21.58 -8.35 -0.12
CA LEU A 115 22.43 -7.19 -0.44
C LEU A 115 21.64 -5.88 -0.42
N LEU A 116 20.42 -5.87 -0.99
CA LEU A 116 19.56 -4.70 -0.96
C LEU A 116 19.22 -4.29 0.48
N ILE A 117 18.88 -5.24 1.34
CA ILE A 117 18.57 -4.98 2.76
C ILE A 117 19.78 -4.48 3.53
N GLU A 118 20.94 -5.11 3.35
CA GLU A 118 22.20 -4.72 4.00
C GLU A 118 22.55 -3.28 3.64
N HIS A 119 22.70 -2.97 2.36
CA HIS A 119 23.08 -1.63 1.92
C HIS A 119 21.95 -0.61 2.14
N GLY A 120 20.73 -0.92 1.68
CA GLY A 120 19.62 0.02 1.59
C GLY A 120 18.91 0.34 2.92
N PHE A 121 18.96 -0.57 3.90
CA PHE A 121 18.23 -0.42 5.15
C PHE A 121 19.14 -0.36 6.39
N LEU A 122 20.23 -1.14 6.42
CA LEU A 122 21.11 -1.23 7.58
C LEU A 122 22.28 -0.24 7.48
N GLU A 123 23.09 -0.31 6.43
CA GLU A 123 24.31 0.49 6.26
C GLU A 123 24.02 1.96 5.96
N ASN A 124 23.03 2.24 5.10
CA ASN A 124 22.64 3.60 4.74
C ASN A 124 21.94 4.38 5.86
N ASN A 125 21.97 3.87 7.10
CA ASN A 125 21.40 4.50 8.29
C ASN A 125 19.89 4.83 8.21
N LEU A 126 19.19 4.35 7.17
CA LEU A 126 17.80 4.66 6.87
C LEU A 126 16.88 4.27 8.03
N LYS A 127 17.15 3.13 8.66
CA LYS A 127 16.48 2.66 9.88
C LYS A 127 16.51 3.73 10.99
N ASN A 128 17.67 4.33 11.25
CA ASN A 128 17.83 5.33 12.30
C ASN A 128 17.21 6.67 11.89
N THR A 129 17.33 7.08 10.62
CA THR A 129 16.66 8.28 10.10
C THR A 129 15.15 8.19 10.26
N ILE A 130 14.56 7.04 9.93
CA ILE A 130 13.11 6.81 10.11
C ILE A 130 12.74 6.82 11.60
N HIS A 131 13.58 6.24 12.47
CA HIS A 131 13.34 6.23 13.91
C HIS A 131 13.29 7.65 14.47
N SER A 132 14.30 8.47 14.19
CA SER A 132 14.36 9.88 14.63
C SER A 132 13.19 10.69 14.08
N PHE A 133 12.93 10.58 12.77
CA PHE A 133 11.78 11.24 12.14
C PHE A 133 10.45 10.87 12.82
N SER A 134 10.25 9.58 13.15
CA SER A 134 9.00 9.12 13.77
C SER A 134 8.82 9.70 15.18
N GLY A 135 9.92 9.82 15.94
CA GLY A 135 9.92 10.45 17.25
C GLY A 135 9.61 11.95 17.19
N ASP A 136 10.27 12.66 16.28
CA ASP A 136 10.08 14.10 16.09
C ASP A 136 8.68 14.41 15.53
N PHE A 137 8.23 13.65 14.54
CA PHE A 137 6.87 13.73 13.99
C PHE A 137 5.82 13.59 15.08
N LYS A 138 5.97 12.64 16.01
CA LYS A 138 5.03 12.44 17.12
C LYS A 138 4.95 13.70 17.98
N LYS A 139 6.09 14.24 18.43
CA LYS A 139 6.15 15.45 19.27
C LYS A 139 5.52 16.63 18.53
N ASP A 140 5.96 16.87 17.30
CA ASP A 140 5.46 17.95 16.46
C ASP A 140 3.96 17.84 16.21
N PHE A 141 3.45 16.64 15.93
CA PHE A 141 2.02 16.43 15.72
C PHE A 141 1.23 16.78 16.97
N ILE A 142 1.64 16.33 18.15
CA ILE A 142 0.93 16.60 19.41
C ILE A 142 0.92 18.11 19.72
N HIS A 143 2.03 18.82 19.51
CA HIS A 143 2.14 20.24 19.83
C HIS A 143 1.51 21.16 18.78
N LYS A 144 1.65 20.84 17.48
CA LYS A 144 1.26 21.74 16.38
C LYS A 144 -0.15 21.48 15.85
N SER A 145 -0.75 20.31 16.11
CA SER A 145 -2.15 20.03 15.71
C SER A 145 -3.17 20.67 16.67
N THR A 146 -3.09 21.99 16.83
CA THR A 146 -4.01 22.75 17.70
C THR A 146 -5.41 22.85 17.10
N GLY A 147 -5.51 22.89 15.76
CA GLY A 147 -6.76 22.77 15.00
C GLY A 147 -7.13 21.31 14.71
N PHE A 148 -8.40 20.95 14.91
CA PHE A 148 -8.90 19.60 14.70
C PHE A 148 -9.94 19.55 13.59
N PRO A 149 -9.85 18.54 12.70
CA PRO A 149 -10.85 18.41 11.65
C PRO A 149 -12.19 18.04 12.28
N GLY A 150 -13.12 18.98 12.23
CA GLY A 150 -14.52 18.70 12.52
C GLY A 150 -15.08 17.66 11.56
N LYS A 151 -16.17 17.01 11.97
CA LYS A 151 -16.87 15.97 11.19
C LYS A 151 -17.00 16.28 9.70
N HIS A 152 -17.40 17.51 9.36
CA HIS A 152 -17.51 17.98 7.98
C HIS A 152 -16.21 17.83 7.17
N HIS A 153 -15.07 18.28 7.70
CA HIS A 153 -13.78 18.19 7.02
C HIS A 153 -13.37 16.75 6.76
N VAL A 154 -13.63 15.87 7.73
CA VAL A 154 -13.30 14.46 7.61
C VAL A 154 -14.13 13.79 6.52
N LEU A 155 -15.45 13.99 6.53
CA LEU A 155 -16.34 13.46 5.48
C LEU A 155 -15.99 14.02 4.11
N SER A 156 -15.67 15.32 4.02
CA SER A 156 -15.24 15.97 2.77
C SER A 156 -13.99 15.31 2.18
N GLU A 157 -12.97 15.01 2.99
CA GLU A 157 -11.75 14.35 2.49
C GLU A 157 -12.00 12.88 2.07
N ILE A 158 -12.95 12.18 2.71
CA ILE A 158 -13.36 10.83 2.28
C ILE A 158 -14.09 10.91 0.94
N SER A 159 -15.07 11.81 0.81
CA SER A 159 -15.80 12.05 -0.45
C SER A 159 -14.85 12.43 -1.57
N ARG A 160 -13.85 13.27 -1.29
CA ARG A 160 -12.78 13.63 -2.23
C ARG A 160 -11.94 12.42 -2.64
N SER A 161 -11.61 11.53 -1.71
CA SER A 161 -10.83 10.32 -2.02
C SER A 161 -11.65 9.29 -2.80
N TYR A 162 -12.95 9.18 -2.53
CA TYR A 162 -13.88 8.38 -3.32
C TYR A 162 -14.02 8.93 -4.73
N LEU A 163 -14.30 10.23 -4.89
CA LEU A 163 -14.39 10.90 -6.20
C LEU A 163 -13.13 10.69 -7.03
N LYS A 164 -11.94 10.81 -6.42
CA LYS A 164 -10.67 10.54 -7.12
C LYS A 164 -10.54 9.08 -7.55
N SER A 165 -10.97 8.14 -6.72
CA SER A 165 -10.94 6.71 -7.06
C SER A 165 -11.93 6.39 -8.18
N PHE A 166 -13.15 6.93 -8.11
CA PHE A 166 -14.21 6.79 -9.10
C PHE A 166 -13.79 7.37 -10.46
N THR A 167 -13.33 8.61 -10.49
CA THR A 167 -12.88 9.25 -11.74
C THR A 167 -11.63 8.63 -12.34
N THR A 168 -10.74 8.05 -11.54
CA THR A 168 -9.63 7.23 -12.07
C THR A 168 -10.13 5.92 -12.67
N TYR A 169 -11.13 5.26 -12.04
CA TYR A 169 -11.73 4.04 -12.56
C TYR A 169 -12.49 4.27 -13.88
N GLU A 170 -13.33 5.30 -13.95
CA GLU A 170 -14.09 5.65 -15.17
C GLU A 170 -13.20 5.99 -16.38
N LYS A 171 -11.96 6.42 -16.12
CA LYS A 171 -10.97 6.74 -17.15
C LYS A 171 -10.13 5.54 -17.58
N LEU A 172 -10.32 4.37 -16.96
CA LEU A 172 -9.58 3.18 -17.37
C LEU A 172 -10.00 2.77 -18.79
N PRO A 173 -9.05 2.42 -19.66
CA PRO A 173 -9.38 1.86 -20.97
C PRO A 173 -9.99 0.46 -20.81
N ALA A 174 -10.55 -0.10 -21.90
CA ALA A 174 -11.09 -1.46 -21.89
C ALA A 174 -10.04 -2.51 -21.45
N MET A 175 -8.78 -2.31 -21.87
CA MET A 175 -7.62 -3.12 -21.51
C MET A 175 -6.57 -2.24 -20.80
N PRO A 176 -6.64 -2.07 -19.47
CA PRO A 176 -5.67 -1.27 -18.74
C PRO A 176 -4.32 -1.97 -18.64
N HIS A 177 -3.28 -1.20 -18.90
CA HIS A 177 -1.90 -1.48 -18.58
C HIS A 177 -1.66 -1.46 -17.07
N SER A 178 -0.58 -2.10 -16.64
CA SER A 178 -0.21 -2.25 -15.22
C SER A 178 -0.09 -0.91 -14.48
N GLU A 179 0.42 0.14 -15.13
CA GLU A 179 0.56 1.46 -14.49
C GLU A 179 -0.82 2.11 -14.19
N GLU A 180 -1.82 1.89 -15.04
CA GLU A 180 -3.17 2.42 -14.82
C GLU A 180 -3.86 1.69 -13.67
N TRP A 181 -3.70 0.37 -13.60
CA TRP A 181 -4.11 -0.42 -12.43
C TRP A 181 -3.39 0.04 -11.15
N HIS A 182 -2.09 0.30 -11.24
CA HIS A 182 -1.30 0.76 -10.12
C HIS A 182 -1.71 2.17 -9.64
N GLU A 183 -2.03 3.09 -10.56
CA GLU A 183 -2.60 4.41 -10.23
C GLU A 183 -3.94 4.29 -9.52
N LEU A 184 -4.86 3.48 -10.04
CA LEU A 184 -6.15 3.23 -9.38
C LEU A 184 -5.94 2.64 -7.96
N ARG A 185 -5.05 1.65 -7.83
CA ARG A 185 -4.70 1.04 -6.54
C ARG A 185 -4.22 2.07 -5.53
N LYS A 186 -3.37 3.03 -5.95
CA LYS A 186 -2.87 4.09 -5.06
C LYS A 186 -4.02 4.94 -4.50
N LYS A 187 -5.07 5.23 -5.29
CA LYS A 187 -6.25 5.99 -4.81
C LYS A 187 -7.10 5.13 -3.88
N LEU A 188 -7.40 3.89 -4.28
CA LEU A 188 -8.22 2.97 -3.51
C LEU A 188 -7.59 2.60 -2.16
N LYS A 189 -6.27 2.37 -2.07
CA LYS A 189 -5.59 2.15 -0.77
C LYS A 189 -5.73 3.36 0.14
N ARG A 190 -5.65 4.60 -0.38
CA ARG A 190 -5.87 5.80 0.44
C ARG A 190 -7.29 5.84 0.99
N LEU A 191 -8.29 5.65 0.13
CA LEU A 191 -9.69 5.56 0.55
C LEU A 191 -9.88 4.46 1.60
N GLY A 192 -9.29 3.28 1.39
CA GLY A 192 -9.38 2.15 2.32
C GLY A 192 -8.84 2.45 3.71
N TYR A 193 -7.68 3.11 3.82
CA TYR A 193 -7.17 3.53 5.13
C TYR A 193 -8.06 4.57 5.83
N GLN A 194 -8.73 5.43 5.06
CA GLN A 194 -9.68 6.41 5.61
C GLN A 194 -10.97 5.73 6.08
N LEU A 195 -11.53 4.82 5.29
CA LEU A 195 -12.72 4.05 5.66
C LEU A 195 -12.45 3.09 6.83
N ASP A 196 -11.26 2.49 6.89
CA ASP A 196 -10.83 1.65 8.01
C ASP A 196 -10.79 2.43 9.33
N PHE A 197 -10.37 3.70 9.31
CA PHE A 197 -10.50 4.56 10.49
C PHE A 197 -11.97 4.82 10.87
N PHE A 198 -12.85 5.00 9.89
CA PHE A 198 -14.29 5.20 10.15
C PHE A 198 -15.05 3.96 10.59
N ARG A 199 -14.50 2.77 10.34
CA ARG A 199 -15.04 1.51 10.86
C ARG A 199 -15.17 1.52 12.38
N PHE A 200 -14.31 2.23 13.10
CA PHE A 200 -14.42 2.35 14.57
C PHE A 200 -15.60 3.19 15.04
N ILE A 201 -16.11 4.08 14.18
CA ILE A 201 -17.21 5.00 14.52
C ILE A 201 -18.54 4.38 14.08
N HIS A 202 -18.60 3.80 12.87
CA HIS A 202 -19.81 3.16 12.33
C HIS A 202 -19.51 1.76 11.78
N PRO A 203 -19.25 0.77 12.65
CA PRO A 203 -18.77 -0.55 12.23
C PRO A 203 -19.76 -1.30 11.34
N ARG A 204 -21.07 -1.19 11.60
CA ARG A 204 -22.11 -1.89 10.82
C ARG A 204 -22.06 -1.55 9.34
N TYR A 205 -21.77 -0.30 8.99
CA TYR A 205 -21.77 0.14 7.59
C TYR A 205 -20.39 0.00 6.92
N PHE A 206 -19.32 0.38 7.62
CA PHE A 206 -17.99 0.44 6.99
C PHE A 206 -17.23 -0.88 7.01
N THR A 207 -17.60 -1.87 7.82
CA THR A 207 -16.87 -3.15 7.85
C THR A 207 -16.91 -3.84 6.49
N LEU A 208 -18.10 -4.10 5.94
CA LEU A 208 -18.23 -4.77 4.64
C LEU A 208 -17.56 -3.98 3.50
N LYS A 209 -17.70 -2.65 3.48
CA LYS A 209 -17.06 -1.80 2.46
C LYS A 209 -15.54 -1.82 2.57
N THR A 210 -15.00 -1.70 3.78
CA THR A 210 -13.55 -1.77 4.02
C THR A 210 -13.00 -3.14 3.65
N ASP A 211 -13.70 -4.23 3.98
CA ASP A 211 -13.27 -5.59 3.65
C ASP A 211 -13.31 -5.85 2.14
N GLN A 212 -14.35 -5.39 1.45
CA GLN A 212 -14.43 -5.46 -0.01
C GLN A 212 -13.30 -4.67 -0.67
N LEU A 213 -13.04 -3.44 -0.19
CA LEU A 213 -11.98 -2.59 -0.72
C LEU A 213 -10.58 -3.16 -0.43
N ASN A 214 -10.37 -3.77 0.74
CA ASN A 214 -9.13 -4.47 1.05
C ASN A 214 -8.87 -5.57 0.03
N LYS A 215 -9.86 -6.47 -0.20
CA LYS A 215 -9.76 -7.53 -1.23
C LYS A 215 -9.40 -6.97 -2.61
N ILE A 216 -10.09 -5.92 -3.06
CA ILE A 216 -9.81 -5.25 -4.36
C ILE A 216 -8.37 -4.74 -4.41
N THR A 217 -7.91 -4.05 -3.36
CA THR A 217 -6.58 -3.44 -3.35
C THR A 217 -5.43 -4.42 -3.14
N ASP A 218 -5.72 -5.60 -2.60
CA ASP A 218 -4.79 -6.72 -2.49
C ASP A 218 -4.66 -7.41 -3.84
N GLN A 219 -5.77 -7.71 -4.53
CA GLN A 219 -5.73 -8.21 -5.92
C GLN A 219 -5.03 -7.28 -6.90
N LEU A 220 -5.27 -5.96 -6.81
CA LEU A 220 -4.50 -4.96 -7.57
C LEU A 220 -3.02 -4.95 -7.19
N GLY A 221 -2.69 -5.36 -5.95
CA GLY A 221 -1.32 -5.57 -5.51
C GLY A 221 -0.70 -6.76 -6.20
N ASP A 222 -1.38 -7.90 -6.18
CA ASP A 222 -0.92 -9.15 -6.78
C ASP A 222 -0.69 -8.99 -8.29
N ASP A 223 -1.59 -8.31 -9.02
CA ASP A 223 -1.39 -8.02 -10.46
C ASP A 223 -0.13 -7.18 -10.71
N HIS A 224 0.08 -6.14 -9.88
CA HIS A 224 1.24 -5.28 -10.00
C HIS A 224 2.53 -6.01 -9.66
N ASP A 225 2.49 -6.82 -8.61
CA ASP A 225 3.63 -7.60 -8.12
C ASP A 225 4.03 -8.66 -9.19
N LEU A 226 3.06 -9.33 -9.82
CA LEU A 226 3.28 -10.21 -10.99
C LEU A 226 3.92 -9.47 -12.17
N TYR A 227 3.39 -8.29 -12.52
CA TYR A 227 3.93 -7.49 -13.63
C TYR A 227 5.36 -7.01 -13.37
N VAL A 228 5.64 -6.49 -12.16
CA VAL A 228 6.99 -6.04 -11.80
C VAL A 228 7.97 -7.21 -11.83
N PHE A 229 7.54 -8.36 -11.31
CA PHE A 229 8.39 -9.55 -11.29
C PHE A 229 8.67 -10.11 -12.68
N SER A 230 7.69 -10.14 -13.59
CA SER A 230 7.94 -10.61 -14.97
C SER A 230 8.94 -9.72 -15.71
N ARG A 231 8.89 -8.41 -15.50
CA ARG A 231 9.88 -7.47 -16.05
C ARG A 231 11.28 -7.72 -15.50
N GLU A 232 11.39 -8.06 -14.23
CA GLU A 232 12.66 -8.41 -13.59
C GLU A 232 13.21 -9.74 -14.11
N LEU A 233 12.36 -10.78 -14.23
CA LEU A 233 12.76 -12.07 -14.80
C LEU A 233 13.32 -11.92 -16.22
N ILE A 234 12.67 -11.12 -17.07
CA ILE A 234 13.14 -10.87 -18.43
C ILE A 234 14.47 -10.11 -18.44
N ALA A 235 14.63 -9.12 -17.56
CA ALA A 235 15.83 -8.28 -17.52
C ALA A 235 17.06 -9.04 -17.00
N ASP A 236 16.90 -9.77 -15.89
CA ASP A 236 18.01 -10.41 -15.19
C ASP A 236 18.21 -11.88 -15.62
N SER A 237 17.22 -12.49 -16.28
CA SER A 237 17.17 -13.88 -16.79
C SER A 237 17.39 -14.99 -15.77
N TYR A 238 18.14 -14.77 -14.70
CA TYR A 238 18.45 -15.71 -13.61
C TYR A 238 18.95 -17.10 -14.08
N GLY A 239 19.57 -17.16 -15.26
CA GLY A 239 20.08 -18.39 -15.86
C GLY A 239 19.05 -19.18 -16.69
N PHE A 240 17.86 -18.60 -16.92
CA PHE A 240 16.89 -19.12 -17.88
C PHE A 240 17.25 -18.70 -19.30
N ASN A 241 17.00 -19.57 -20.27
CA ASN A 241 17.08 -19.25 -21.70
C ASN A 241 15.76 -18.63 -22.20
N GLU A 242 15.73 -18.18 -23.45
CA GLU A 242 14.56 -17.50 -24.04
C GLU A 242 13.27 -18.34 -23.97
N ASN A 243 13.35 -19.65 -24.24
CA ASN A 243 12.19 -20.54 -24.18
C ASN A 243 11.67 -20.70 -22.75
N GLU A 244 12.56 -20.82 -21.77
CA GLU A 244 12.22 -20.90 -20.35
C GLU A 244 11.63 -19.59 -19.82
N LEU A 245 12.17 -18.45 -20.24
CA LEU A 245 11.61 -17.14 -19.94
C LEU A 245 10.21 -16.96 -20.55
N GLN A 246 9.98 -17.49 -21.76
CA GLN A 246 8.65 -17.48 -22.36
C GLN A 246 7.64 -18.33 -21.57
N ILE A 247 8.07 -19.49 -21.03
CA ILE A 247 7.24 -20.32 -20.14
C ILE A 247 6.82 -19.52 -18.89
N LEU A 248 7.78 -18.86 -18.24
CA LEU A 248 7.52 -18.03 -17.05
C LEU A 248 6.63 -16.82 -17.37
N ALA A 249 6.84 -16.19 -18.52
CA ALA A 249 6.02 -15.07 -18.99
C ALA A 249 4.57 -15.51 -19.24
N ASN A 250 4.36 -16.65 -19.91
CA ASN A 250 3.03 -17.22 -20.15
C ASN A 250 2.32 -17.56 -18.83
N GLN A 251 3.03 -18.16 -17.87
CA GLN A 251 2.48 -18.43 -16.55
C GLN A 251 2.08 -17.14 -15.83
N THR A 252 2.92 -16.11 -15.88
CA THR A 252 2.64 -14.81 -15.28
C THR A 252 1.38 -14.19 -15.88
N GLU A 253 1.27 -14.17 -17.22
CA GLU A 253 0.11 -13.58 -17.87
C GLU A 253 -1.18 -14.34 -17.54
N HIS A 254 -1.12 -15.68 -17.50
CA HIS A 254 -2.26 -16.50 -17.07
C HIS A 254 -2.75 -16.15 -15.65
N LEU A 255 -1.83 -16.00 -14.69
CA LEU A 255 -2.17 -15.60 -13.31
C LEU A 255 -2.81 -14.19 -13.27
N ARG A 256 -2.28 -13.26 -14.07
CA ARG A 256 -2.80 -11.90 -14.18
C ARG A 256 -4.19 -11.88 -14.79
N GLU A 257 -4.44 -12.62 -15.86
CA GLU A 257 -5.76 -12.74 -16.50
C GLU A 257 -6.81 -13.23 -15.51
N ILE A 258 -6.53 -14.33 -14.78
CA ILE A 258 -7.45 -14.88 -13.77
C ILE A 258 -7.74 -13.83 -12.69
N ASN A 259 -6.71 -13.16 -12.18
CA ASN A 259 -6.88 -12.15 -11.14
C ASN A 259 -7.73 -10.96 -11.65
N GLN A 260 -7.44 -10.47 -12.86
CA GLN A 260 -8.12 -9.33 -13.46
C GLN A 260 -9.60 -9.60 -13.76
N LEU A 261 -9.98 -10.83 -14.15
CA LEU A 261 -11.37 -11.22 -14.35
C LEU A 261 -12.20 -10.99 -13.07
N MET A 262 -11.71 -11.49 -11.93
CA MET A 262 -12.38 -11.33 -10.64
C MET A 262 -12.34 -9.88 -10.14
N LEU A 263 -11.23 -9.18 -10.39
CA LEU A 263 -11.03 -7.80 -9.98
C LEU A 263 -12.03 -6.84 -10.65
N ARG A 264 -12.28 -7.00 -11.96
CA ARG A 264 -13.20 -6.13 -12.72
C ARG A 264 -14.61 -6.16 -12.15
N GLN A 265 -15.12 -7.35 -11.81
CA GLN A 265 -16.44 -7.50 -11.19
C GLN A 265 -16.51 -6.80 -9.83
N ARG A 266 -15.49 -6.97 -8.97
CA ARG A 266 -15.45 -6.36 -7.64
C ARG A 266 -15.32 -4.84 -7.70
N LEU A 267 -14.52 -4.31 -8.62
CA LEU A 267 -14.41 -2.88 -8.87
C LEU A 267 -15.74 -2.27 -9.30
N LYS A 268 -16.41 -2.89 -10.27
CA LYS A 268 -17.74 -2.47 -10.74
C LYS A 268 -18.75 -2.44 -9.59
N GLN A 269 -18.74 -3.44 -8.71
CA GLN A 269 -19.62 -3.49 -7.54
C GLN A 269 -19.28 -2.40 -6.51
N PHE A 270 -17.99 -2.20 -6.20
CA PHE A 270 -17.58 -1.24 -5.17
C PHE A 270 -17.81 0.21 -5.60
N LEU A 271 -17.54 0.53 -6.87
CA LEU A 271 -17.69 1.87 -7.45
C LEU A 271 -19.03 2.06 -8.17
N ALA A 272 -20.04 1.22 -7.91
CA ALA A 272 -21.35 1.31 -8.55
C ALA A 272 -22.11 2.62 -8.23
N SER A 273 -21.93 3.15 -7.01
CA SER A 273 -22.59 4.39 -6.59
C SER A 273 -21.83 5.62 -7.11
N PRO A 274 -22.49 6.54 -7.83
CA PRO A 274 -21.89 7.82 -8.20
C PRO A 274 -21.42 8.61 -6.98
N PRO A 275 -20.42 9.51 -7.13
CA PRO A 275 -19.85 10.26 -5.99
C PRO A 275 -20.88 11.03 -5.15
N GLY A 276 -21.91 11.62 -5.77
CA GLY A 276 -22.96 12.34 -5.05
C GLY A 276 -23.81 11.44 -4.15
N GLU A 277 -24.15 10.23 -4.62
CA GLU A 277 -24.90 9.25 -3.82
C GLU A 277 -24.05 8.72 -2.65
N PHE A 278 -22.76 8.46 -2.91
CA PHE A 278 -21.83 8.06 -1.87
C PHE A 278 -21.70 9.14 -0.78
N GLU A 279 -21.58 10.41 -1.16
CA GLU A 279 -21.51 11.53 -0.22
C GLU A 279 -22.80 11.68 0.59
N GLN A 280 -23.97 11.55 -0.03
CA GLN A 280 -25.25 11.57 0.68
C GLN A 280 -25.35 10.44 1.71
N LYS A 281 -25.00 9.21 1.33
CA LYS A 281 -24.96 8.06 2.26
C LYS A 281 -23.99 8.29 3.41
N LEU A 282 -22.80 8.86 3.14
CA LEU A 282 -21.84 9.23 4.18
C LEU A 282 -22.43 10.25 5.17
N LYS A 283 -23.14 11.27 4.69
CA LYS A 283 -23.78 12.28 5.54
C LYS A 283 -24.88 11.68 6.43
N LEU A 284 -25.70 10.78 5.89
CA LEU A 284 -26.78 10.11 6.64
C LEU A 284 -26.28 9.21 7.78
N LEU A 285 -25.09 8.63 7.60
CA LEU A 285 -24.48 7.73 8.58
C LEU A 285 -23.67 8.45 9.65
N SER A 286 -23.47 9.76 9.47
CA SER A 286 -22.59 10.57 10.31
C SER A 286 -23.38 11.30 11.37
#